data_AF-D7DAQ8-F1
#
_entry.id   AF-D7DAQ8-F1
#
_cell.length_a   1.000
_cell.length_b   1.000
_cell.length_c   1.000
_cell.angle_alpha   90.00
_cell.angle_beta   90.00
_cell.angle_gamma   90.00
#
_symmetry.space_group_name_H-M   'P 1'
#
loop_
_entity.id
_entity.type
_entity.pdbx_description
1 polymer ?
#
loop_
_entity_poly.entity_id
_entity_poly.type
_entity_poly.pdbx_seq_one_letter_code
_entity_poly.pdbx_strand_id
1 'polypeptide(L)'
;MNNPIKEWVELNKVIVNKKLYFKDIEDRLIDIIWRLDKLWRNELIEQGEYRQKGNYYRDTIISLIKACCLEEGFRIEIREARLEGRTDKVHKVDFAYIGRNNVPIIAGEVKAIGSPPHRIGGRTYPERNISIDTDKRIKEVKYTPIDLKRKYDPLVSKPWNQWIDETPPKFYTFWLLRLGSSNRLNHILEKIRGLKEYNNGVSAIIYTESRRGYRWVFMKDNIIRGVDELTQEIAQEIIRSIKSRPYII
;
A
#
# COMPACT_ATOMS: atom_id res chain seq x y z
N MET A 1 -27.39 -10.65 -0.14
CA MET A 1 -26.33 -9.64 -0.34
C MET A 1 -25.06 -10.35 -0.78
N ASN A 2 -24.37 -9.87 -1.81
CA ASN A 2 -23.08 -10.44 -2.23
C ASN A 2 -22.03 -10.23 -1.13
N ASN A 3 -21.25 -11.28 -0.83
CA ASN A 3 -20.19 -11.24 0.16
C ASN A 3 -19.07 -10.27 -0.31
N PRO A 4 -18.83 -9.15 0.39
CA PRO A 4 -17.87 -8.14 -0.06
C PRO A 4 -16.42 -8.64 -0.10
N ILE A 5 -16.05 -9.64 0.71
CA ILE A 5 -14.70 -10.25 0.65
C ILE A 5 -14.52 -11.02 -0.65
N LYS A 6 -15.48 -11.89 -1.01
CA LYS A 6 -15.42 -12.64 -2.27
C LYS A 6 -15.36 -11.69 -3.47
N GLU A 7 -16.10 -10.59 -3.39
CA GLU A 7 -16.09 -9.56 -4.43
C GLU A 7 -14.75 -8.83 -4.52
N TRP A 8 -14.09 -8.53 -3.40
CA TRP A 8 -12.75 -7.92 -3.40
C TRP A 8 -11.70 -8.85 -4.01
N VAL A 9 -11.73 -10.13 -3.64
CA VAL A 9 -10.83 -11.14 -4.23
C VAL A 9 -11.04 -11.22 -5.75
N GLU A 10 -12.30 -11.19 -6.20
CA GLU A 10 -12.61 -11.21 -7.63
C GLU A 10 -12.20 -9.91 -8.33
N LEU A 11 -12.36 -8.75 -7.68
CA LEU A 11 -11.87 -7.47 -8.19
C LEU A 11 -10.37 -7.53 -8.47
N ASN A 12 -9.57 -8.10 -7.57
CA ASN A 12 -8.13 -8.23 -7.75
C ASN A 12 -7.77 -9.06 -8.99
N LYS A 13 -8.51 -10.15 -9.28
CA LYS A 13 -8.31 -10.93 -10.51
C LYS A 13 -8.71 -10.13 -11.76
N VAL A 14 -9.84 -9.42 -11.69
CA VAL A 14 -10.35 -8.60 -12.80
C VAL A 14 -9.35 -7.50 -13.16
N ILE A 15 -8.71 -6.87 -12.16
CA ILE A 15 -7.67 -5.86 -12.38
C ILE A 15 -6.57 -6.39 -13.29
N VAL A 16 -5.99 -7.57 -12.96
CA VAL A 16 -4.92 -8.16 -13.77
C VAL A 16 -5.42 -8.59 -15.15
N ASN A 17 -6.56 -9.30 -15.21
CA ASN A 17 -7.08 -9.87 -16.45
C ASN A 17 -7.48 -8.81 -17.47
N LYS A 18 -8.06 -7.70 -17.02
CA LYS A 18 -8.50 -6.59 -17.86
C LYS A 18 -7.51 -5.43 -17.93
N LYS A 19 -6.35 -5.55 -17.25
CA LYS A 19 -5.31 -4.52 -17.17
C LYS A 19 -5.88 -3.17 -16.68
N LEU A 20 -6.68 -3.21 -15.61
CA LEU A 20 -7.35 -2.03 -15.08
C LEU A 20 -6.41 -1.17 -14.24
N TYR A 21 -6.73 0.12 -14.19
CA TYR A 21 -6.16 1.11 -13.32
C TYR A 21 -7.03 1.32 -12.07
N PHE A 22 -6.49 2.00 -11.06
CA PHE A 22 -7.21 2.38 -9.84
C PHE A 22 -8.44 3.22 -10.16
N LYS A 23 -8.32 4.20 -11.07
CA LYS A 23 -9.47 5.01 -11.53
C LYS A 23 -10.63 4.17 -12.08
N ASP A 24 -10.36 2.97 -12.61
CA ASP A 24 -11.38 2.09 -13.17
C ASP A 24 -12.09 1.26 -12.09
N ILE A 25 -11.53 1.20 -10.87
CA ILE A 25 -12.01 0.38 -9.76
C ILE A 25 -12.34 1.16 -8.49
N GLU A 26 -12.06 2.46 -8.43
CA GLU A 26 -12.17 3.27 -7.21
C GLU A 26 -13.59 3.26 -6.61
N ASP A 27 -14.62 3.40 -7.44
CA ASP A 27 -16.03 3.38 -7.00
C ASP A 27 -16.46 1.99 -6.50
N ARG A 28 -16.00 0.94 -7.19
CA ARG A 28 -16.30 -0.44 -6.78
C ARG A 28 -15.58 -0.80 -5.48
N LEU A 29 -14.33 -0.37 -5.34
CA LEU A 29 -13.53 -0.59 -4.14
C LEU A 29 -14.14 0.09 -2.91
N ILE A 30 -14.55 1.36 -3.03
CA ILE A 30 -15.13 2.09 -1.90
C ILE A 30 -16.48 1.52 -1.47
N ASP A 31 -17.30 1.04 -2.42
CA ASP A 31 -18.54 0.33 -2.13
C ASP A 31 -18.30 -1.01 -1.41
N ILE A 32 -17.33 -1.81 -1.87
CA ILE A 32 -16.92 -3.05 -1.20
C ILE A 32 -16.50 -2.77 0.25
N ILE A 33 -15.66 -1.74 0.47
CA ILE A 33 -15.21 -1.35 1.80
C ILE A 33 -16.39 -0.93 2.67
N TRP A 34 -17.32 -0.14 2.13
CA TRP A 34 -18.52 0.28 2.86
C TRP A 34 -19.40 -0.90 3.28
N ARG A 35 -19.64 -1.85 2.37
CA ARG A 35 -20.40 -3.07 2.68
C ARG A 35 -19.69 -3.96 3.70
N LEU A 36 -18.36 -4.09 3.60
CA LEU A 36 -17.56 -4.82 4.59
C LEU A 36 -17.66 -4.18 5.98
N ASP A 37 -17.47 -2.86 6.07
CA ASP A 37 -17.56 -2.10 7.31
C ASP A 37 -18.99 -2.14 7.90
N LYS A 38 -20.03 -2.26 7.07
CA LYS A 38 -21.42 -2.50 7.53
C LYS A 38 -21.59 -3.87 8.18
N LEU A 39 -21.03 -4.93 7.60
CA LEU A 39 -21.06 -6.26 8.24
C LEU A 39 -20.34 -6.21 9.59
N TRP A 40 -19.22 -5.51 9.65
CA TRP A 40 -18.45 -5.33 10.90
C TRP A 40 -19.22 -4.60 11.99
N ARG A 41 -19.91 -3.49 11.65
CA ARG A 41 -20.76 -2.74 12.59
C ARG A 41 -21.85 -3.60 13.23
N ASN A 42 -22.40 -4.53 12.44
CA ASN A 42 -23.58 -5.30 12.79
C ASN A 42 -23.24 -6.70 13.35
N GLU A 43 -21.96 -7.00 13.63
CA GLU A 43 -21.52 -8.33 14.11
C GLU A 43 -21.86 -9.46 13.12
N LEU A 44 -21.92 -9.16 11.82
CA LEU A 44 -22.27 -10.12 10.75
C LEU A 44 -21.05 -10.68 10.01
N ILE A 45 -19.85 -10.45 10.54
CA ILE A 45 -18.59 -10.95 10.00
C ILE A 45 -17.64 -11.26 11.15
N GLU A 46 -16.87 -12.34 11.00
CA GLU A 46 -15.88 -12.70 11.99
C GLU A 46 -14.75 -11.66 12.06
N GLN A 47 -14.25 -11.42 13.26
CA GLN A 47 -13.16 -10.47 13.47
C GLN A 47 -11.90 -10.87 12.68
N GLY A 48 -11.61 -12.16 12.56
CA GLY A 48 -10.46 -12.66 11.79
C GLY A 48 -10.54 -12.27 10.32
N GLU A 49 -11.70 -12.46 9.70
CA GLU A 49 -11.98 -12.10 8.32
C GLU A 49 -11.94 -10.57 8.11
N TYR A 50 -12.59 -9.79 8.98
CA TYR A 50 -12.57 -8.33 8.88
C TYR A 50 -11.15 -7.75 8.98
N ARG A 51 -10.31 -8.34 9.84
CA ARG A 51 -8.90 -7.93 10.00
C ARG A 51 -8.05 -8.18 8.75
N GLN A 52 -8.52 -8.97 7.77
CA GLN A 52 -7.85 -9.15 6.48
C GLN A 52 -7.99 -7.96 5.52
N LYS A 53 -8.77 -6.91 5.87
CA LYS A 53 -8.94 -5.71 5.03
C LYS A 53 -7.62 -5.11 4.52
N GLY A 54 -6.58 -5.12 5.35
CA GLY A 54 -5.24 -4.69 4.94
C GLY A 54 -4.62 -5.58 3.86
N ASN A 55 -4.77 -6.90 4.01
CA ASN A 55 -4.26 -7.89 3.07
C ASN A 55 -4.98 -7.80 1.71
N TYR A 56 -6.30 -7.59 1.70
CA TYR A 56 -7.03 -7.40 0.45
C TYR A 56 -6.62 -6.14 -0.31
N TYR A 57 -6.38 -5.03 0.41
CA TYR A 57 -5.89 -3.81 -0.21
C TYR A 57 -4.45 -3.96 -0.72
N ARG A 58 -3.57 -4.64 0.03
CA ARG A 58 -2.24 -5.04 -0.46
C ARG A 58 -2.34 -5.81 -1.76
N ASP A 59 -3.22 -6.80 -1.83
CA ASP A 59 -3.41 -7.62 -3.02
C ASP A 59 -3.97 -6.79 -4.19
N THR A 60 -4.78 -5.76 -3.92
CA THR A 60 -5.20 -4.76 -4.91
C THR A 60 -4.00 -4.00 -5.49
N ILE A 61 -3.11 -3.48 -4.63
CA ILE A 61 -1.88 -2.79 -5.09
C ILE A 61 -0.99 -3.71 -5.92
N ILE A 62 -0.76 -4.94 -5.46
CA ILE A 62 -0.02 -5.96 -6.21
C ILE A 62 -0.66 -6.21 -7.58
N SER A 63 -1.99 -6.31 -7.64
CA SER A 63 -2.73 -6.54 -8.88
C SER A 63 -2.59 -5.37 -9.85
N LEU A 64 -2.64 -4.13 -9.36
CA LEU A 64 -2.45 -2.92 -10.17
C LEU A 64 -1.03 -2.84 -10.75
N ILE A 65 0.00 -3.15 -9.96
CA ILE A 65 1.39 -3.21 -10.44
C ILE A 65 1.53 -4.30 -11.52
N LYS A 66 0.98 -5.51 -11.27
CA LYS A 66 0.97 -6.61 -12.25
C LYS A 66 0.24 -6.22 -13.54
N ALA A 67 -0.89 -5.52 -13.45
CA ALA A 67 -1.63 -5.01 -14.60
C ALA A 67 -0.79 -4.04 -15.44
N CYS A 68 -0.13 -3.07 -14.80
CA CYS A 68 0.75 -2.12 -15.47
C CYS A 68 1.92 -2.82 -16.18
N CYS A 69 2.58 -3.79 -15.53
CA CYS A 69 3.65 -4.55 -16.19
C CYS A 69 3.15 -5.39 -17.36
N LEU A 70 1.96 -6.01 -17.22
CA LEU A 70 1.36 -6.86 -18.25
C LEU A 70 0.90 -6.05 -19.47
N GLU A 71 0.47 -4.80 -19.29
CA GLU A 71 0.18 -3.88 -20.37
C GLU A 71 1.39 -3.66 -21.27
N GLU A 72 2.57 -3.54 -20.67
CA GLU A 72 3.88 -3.42 -21.34
C GLU A 72 4.45 -4.76 -21.83
N GLY A 73 3.69 -5.86 -21.70
CA GLY A 73 4.09 -7.20 -22.15
C GLY A 73 4.98 -7.98 -21.17
N PHE A 74 5.14 -7.51 -19.93
CA PHE A 74 5.98 -8.17 -18.91
C PHE A 74 5.12 -8.90 -17.87
N ARG A 75 5.26 -10.23 -17.83
CA ARG A 75 4.73 -11.04 -16.72
C ARG A 75 5.74 -11.06 -15.58
N ILE A 76 5.34 -10.58 -14.42
CA ILE A 76 6.20 -10.47 -13.23
C ILE A 76 5.61 -11.22 -12.05
N GLU A 77 6.48 -11.65 -11.14
CA GLU A 77 6.09 -12.11 -9.81
C GLU A 77 6.51 -11.09 -8.76
N ILE A 78 5.50 -10.54 -8.09
CA ILE A 78 5.60 -9.61 -6.97
C ILE A 78 4.65 -10.12 -5.89
N ARG A 79 5.17 -10.24 -4.67
CA ARG A 79 4.48 -10.85 -3.52
C ARG A 79 5.15 -10.41 -2.23
N GLU A 80 4.52 -10.74 -1.11
CA GLU A 80 5.12 -10.63 0.22
C GLU A 80 6.50 -11.31 0.24
N ALA A 81 7.48 -10.65 0.85
CA ALA A 81 8.85 -11.12 0.88
C ALA A 81 9.50 -10.90 2.25
N ARG A 82 10.50 -11.73 2.54
CA ARG A 82 11.40 -11.56 3.68
C ARG A 82 12.72 -11.02 3.16
N LEU A 83 13.01 -9.78 3.51
CA LEU A 83 14.24 -9.09 3.10
C LEU A 83 15.12 -8.88 4.33
N GLU A 84 16.40 -9.16 4.20
CA GLU A 84 17.36 -8.90 5.27
C GLU A 84 17.81 -7.44 5.22
N GLY A 85 17.78 -6.75 6.36
CA GLY A 85 18.34 -5.42 6.54
C GLY A 85 19.73 -5.46 7.19
N ARG A 86 20.30 -4.28 7.48
CA ARG A 86 21.63 -4.18 8.09
C ARG A 86 21.63 -4.60 9.56
N THR A 87 20.62 -4.15 10.30
CA THR A 87 20.45 -4.37 11.73
C THR A 87 19.43 -5.47 11.97
N ASP A 88 18.27 -5.41 11.33
CA ASP A 88 17.25 -6.46 11.46
C ASP A 88 17.46 -7.54 10.40
N LYS A 89 17.63 -8.78 10.87
CA LYS A 89 17.87 -9.93 9.99
C LYS A 89 16.71 -10.23 9.05
N VAL A 90 15.49 -9.83 9.41
CA VAL A 90 14.28 -10.11 8.62
C VAL A 90 13.26 -8.97 8.75
N HIS A 91 13.09 -8.22 7.66
CA HIS A 91 11.93 -7.39 7.38
C HIS A 91 10.91 -8.20 6.57
N LYS A 92 9.66 -8.26 7.06
CA LYS A 92 8.54 -8.79 6.28
C LYS A 92 7.89 -7.61 5.56
N VAL A 93 8.10 -7.52 4.25
CA VAL A 93 7.52 -6.48 3.42
C VAL A 93 6.30 -7.00 2.68
N ASP A 94 5.29 -6.15 2.54
CA ASP A 94 4.01 -6.50 1.91
C ASP A 94 4.18 -6.87 0.42
N PHE A 95 5.13 -6.26 -0.26
CA PHE A 95 5.52 -6.68 -1.61
C PHE A 95 6.99 -6.40 -1.90
N ALA A 96 7.59 -7.25 -2.74
CA ALA A 96 8.89 -6.98 -3.35
C ALA A 96 9.00 -7.61 -4.73
N TYR A 97 9.76 -6.96 -5.62
CA TYR A 97 10.29 -7.59 -6.83
C TYR A 97 11.79 -7.80 -6.62
N ILE A 98 12.18 -9.07 -6.62
CA ILE A 98 13.57 -9.49 -6.45
C ILE A 98 14.15 -9.74 -7.84
N GLY A 99 15.18 -8.96 -8.16
CA GLY A 99 15.90 -9.08 -9.43
C GLY A 99 16.87 -10.25 -9.42
N ARG A 100 17.81 -10.22 -10.38
CA ARG A 100 18.91 -11.19 -10.43
C ARG A 100 19.82 -11.08 -9.20
N ASN A 101 20.52 -12.16 -8.89
CA ASN A 101 21.42 -12.28 -7.73
C ASN A 101 20.75 -12.03 -6.38
N ASN A 102 19.43 -12.25 -6.30
CA ASN A 102 18.65 -12.08 -5.08
C ASN A 102 18.68 -10.64 -4.51
N VAL A 103 18.90 -9.65 -5.39
CA VAL A 103 18.89 -8.22 -5.00
C VAL A 103 17.46 -7.68 -5.18
N PRO A 104 16.83 -7.13 -4.13
CA PRO A 104 15.52 -6.51 -4.24
C PRO A 104 15.65 -5.20 -5.03
N ILE A 105 14.89 -5.09 -6.12
CA ILE A 105 14.86 -3.87 -6.94
C ILE A 105 13.86 -2.89 -6.33
N ILE A 106 12.66 -3.39 -6.04
CA ILE A 106 11.62 -2.63 -5.36
C ILE A 106 11.08 -3.43 -4.17
N ALA A 107 10.67 -2.72 -3.14
CA ALA A 107 9.95 -3.25 -1.99
C ALA A 107 8.90 -2.23 -1.53
N GLY A 108 7.93 -2.65 -0.72
CA GLY A 108 7.00 -1.69 -0.16
C GLY A 108 6.00 -2.25 0.84
N GLU A 109 5.25 -1.31 1.39
CA GLU A 109 4.32 -1.51 2.49
C GLU A 109 2.94 -0.95 2.13
N VAL A 110 1.90 -1.65 2.54
CA VAL A 110 0.51 -1.28 2.29
C VAL A 110 -0.23 -1.23 3.62
N LYS A 111 -0.69 -0.03 4.01
CA LYS A 111 -1.39 0.19 5.27
C LYS A 111 -2.85 0.56 5.01
N ALA A 112 -3.78 -0.29 5.44
CA ALA A 112 -5.19 0.05 5.54
C ALA A 112 -5.55 0.29 7.01
N ILE A 113 -5.96 1.52 7.35
CA ILE A 113 -6.14 1.95 8.74
C ILE A 113 -7.52 2.58 8.93
N GLY A 114 -8.08 2.33 10.12
CA GLY A 114 -9.36 2.85 10.54
C GLY A 114 -10.47 1.81 10.44
N SER A 115 -11.36 1.87 11.42
CA SER A 115 -12.58 1.08 11.48
C SER A 115 -13.70 1.97 12.00
N PRO A 116 -14.94 1.72 11.57
CA PRO A 116 -16.09 2.39 12.17
C PRO A 116 -16.27 1.94 13.63
N PRO A 117 -17.16 2.61 14.38
CA PRO A 117 -17.68 2.06 15.61
C PRO A 117 -18.25 0.67 15.33
N HIS A 118 -18.10 -0.26 16.26
CA HIS A 118 -18.55 -1.64 16.06
C HIS A 118 -18.89 -2.27 17.39
N ARG A 119 -19.58 -3.40 17.36
CA ARG A 119 -19.92 -4.18 18.55
C ARG A 119 -19.17 -5.50 18.53
N ILE A 120 -18.76 -6.00 19.71
CA ILE A 120 -18.22 -7.35 19.88
C ILE A 120 -18.75 -7.88 21.19
N GLY A 121 -19.50 -8.99 21.14
CA GLY A 121 -20.00 -9.66 22.35
C GLY A 121 -20.87 -8.74 23.19
N GLY A 122 -21.71 -7.94 22.53
CA GLY A 122 -22.62 -6.99 23.18
C GLY A 122 -21.98 -5.66 23.63
N ARG A 123 -20.65 -5.52 23.61
CA ARG A 123 -19.95 -4.27 23.94
C ARG A 123 -19.76 -3.40 22.71
N THR A 124 -20.03 -2.10 22.83
CA THR A 124 -19.79 -1.12 21.76
C THR A 124 -18.38 -0.54 21.90
N TYR A 125 -17.60 -0.64 20.82
CA TYR A 125 -16.29 -0.03 20.67
C TYR A 125 -16.40 1.23 19.82
N PRO A 126 -15.74 2.33 20.21
CA PRO A 126 -15.75 3.56 19.44
C PRO A 126 -15.06 3.37 18.09
N GLU A 127 -15.20 4.35 17.19
CA GLU A 127 -14.38 4.36 15.98
C GLU A 127 -12.89 4.34 16.31
N ARG A 128 -12.10 3.65 15.50
CA ARG A 128 -10.66 3.56 15.71
C ARG A 128 -9.99 4.79 15.13
N ASN A 129 -9.50 5.66 16.02
CA ASN A 129 -8.80 6.89 15.65
C ASN A 129 -7.52 6.57 14.87
N ILE A 130 -7.44 7.06 13.63
CA ILE A 130 -6.29 6.78 12.77
C ILE A 130 -5.03 7.53 13.18
N SER A 131 -5.09 8.62 13.96
CA SER A 131 -3.92 9.45 14.29
C SER A 131 -2.85 8.67 15.06
N ILE A 132 -3.24 7.89 16.08
CA ILE A 132 -2.31 7.12 16.91
C ILE A 132 -1.72 5.95 16.11
N ASP A 133 -2.57 5.23 15.36
CA ASP A 133 -2.10 4.13 14.52
C ASP A 133 -1.17 4.63 13.41
N THR A 134 -1.47 5.79 12.83
CA THR A 134 -0.64 6.42 11.78
C THR A 134 0.75 6.70 12.31
N ASP A 135 0.93 7.22 13.53
CA ASP A 135 2.26 7.48 14.09
C ASP A 135 3.09 6.20 14.27
N LYS A 136 2.45 5.14 14.79
CA LYS A 136 3.11 3.84 14.92
C LYS A 136 3.54 3.29 13.56
N ARG A 137 2.65 3.34 12.56
CA ARG A 137 2.94 2.83 11.22
C ARG A 137 3.95 3.68 10.45
N ILE A 138 3.96 4.99 10.67
CA ILE A 138 4.96 5.89 10.08
C ILE A 138 6.36 5.53 10.58
N LYS A 139 6.54 5.25 11.87
CA LYS A 139 7.85 4.81 12.39
C LYS A 139 8.33 3.54 11.70
N GLU A 140 7.44 2.55 11.55
CA GLU A 140 7.69 1.29 10.84
C GLU A 140 8.16 1.56 9.40
N VAL A 141 7.38 2.30 8.61
CA VAL A 141 7.71 2.56 7.19
C VAL A 141 8.84 3.56 6.96
N LYS A 142 9.31 4.26 8.00
CA LYS A 142 10.55 5.05 7.95
C LYS A 142 11.77 4.18 8.19
N TYR A 143 11.69 3.28 9.18
CA TYR A 143 12.82 2.48 9.60
C TYR A 143 13.16 1.38 8.58
N THR A 144 12.15 0.64 8.11
CA THR A 144 12.34 -0.47 7.16
C THR A 144 13.16 -0.10 5.91
N PRO A 145 12.83 0.96 5.15
CA PRO A 145 13.64 1.32 3.96
C PRO A 145 15.08 1.68 4.31
N ILE A 146 15.31 2.39 5.44
CA ILE A 146 16.66 2.77 5.86
C ILE A 146 17.47 1.51 6.16
N ASP A 147 16.93 0.59 6.95
CA ASP A 147 17.67 -0.61 7.35
C ASP A 147 17.96 -1.54 6.16
N LEU A 148 17.01 -1.67 5.23
CA LEU A 148 17.20 -2.41 3.98
C LEU A 148 18.28 -1.78 3.11
N LYS A 149 18.25 -0.46 2.89
CA LYS A 149 19.24 0.25 2.07
C LYS A 149 20.63 0.20 2.69
N ARG A 150 20.74 0.28 4.02
CA ARG A 150 22.02 0.16 4.75
C ARG A 150 22.66 -1.23 4.63
N LYS A 151 21.93 -2.26 4.19
CA LYS A 151 22.56 -3.53 3.82
C LYS A 151 23.45 -3.38 2.58
N TYR A 152 23.04 -2.54 1.62
CA TYR A 152 23.71 -2.35 0.34
C TYR A 152 24.69 -1.17 0.35
N ASP A 153 24.43 -0.15 1.15
CA ASP A 153 25.37 0.93 1.42
C ASP A 153 25.38 1.25 2.93
N PRO A 154 26.20 0.54 3.72
CA PRO A 154 26.22 0.68 5.19
C PRO A 154 26.71 2.03 5.70
N LEU A 155 27.51 2.73 4.91
CA LEU A 155 28.18 3.98 5.28
C LEU A 155 27.42 5.23 4.82
N VAL A 156 26.34 5.07 4.04
CA VAL A 156 25.59 6.19 3.45
C VAL A 156 26.55 7.07 2.66
N SER A 157 27.11 6.49 1.59
CA SER A 157 28.20 7.06 0.80
C SER A 157 27.87 8.36 0.04
N LYS A 158 26.62 8.84 0.11
CA LYS A 158 26.06 9.93 -0.70
C LYS A 158 25.19 10.85 0.16
N PRO A 159 24.90 12.09 -0.29
CA PRO A 159 23.89 12.93 0.34
C PRO A 159 22.55 12.20 0.50
N TRP A 160 21.85 12.46 1.60
CA TRP A 160 20.67 11.68 2.02
C TRP A 160 19.65 11.41 0.92
N ASN A 161 19.20 12.44 0.20
CA ASN A 161 18.20 12.30 -0.86
C ASN A 161 18.70 11.41 -2.01
N GLN A 162 19.97 11.59 -2.41
CA GLN A 162 20.59 10.77 -3.45
C GLN A 162 20.76 9.31 -2.98
N TRP A 163 21.09 9.11 -1.70
CA TRP A 163 21.18 7.77 -1.11
C TRP A 163 19.83 7.07 -1.07
N ILE A 164 18.76 7.77 -0.66
CA ILE A 164 17.40 7.24 -0.69
C ILE A 164 16.99 6.91 -2.13
N ASP A 165 17.34 7.75 -3.09
CA ASP A 165 16.96 7.51 -4.47
C ASP A 165 17.78 6.39 -5.13
N GLU A 166 19.08 6.31 -4.94
CA GLU A 166 19.92 5.39 -5.74
C GLU A 166 20.16 4.03 -5.07
N THR A 167 20.12 3.95 -3.74
CA THR A 167 20.44 2.71 -3.02
C THR A 167 19.27 1.72 -3.08
N PRO A 168 19.48 0.45 -3.49
CA PRO A 168 18.41 -0.54 -3.52
C PRO A 168 17.99 -0.99 -2.11
N PRO A 169 16.73 -1.44 -1.94
CA PRO A 169 15.65 -1.37 -2.92
C PRO A 169 15.04 0.03 -3.00
N LYS A 170 14.38 0.35 -4.13
CA LYS A 170 13.42 1.45 -4.16
C LYS A 170 12.23 1.07 -3.28
N PHE A 171 11.86 1.92 -2.33
CA PHE A 171 10.85 1.60 -1.33
C PHE A 171 9.61 2.48 -1.45
N TYR A 172 8.44 1.84 -1.46
CA TYR A 172 7.16 2.47 -1.76
C TYR A 172 6.13 2.21 -0.68
N THR A 173 5.25 3.18 -0.41
CA THR A 173 4.16 3.00 0.57
C THR A 173 2.81 3.40 0.01
N PHE A 174 1.79 2.58 0.31
CA PHE A 174 0.39 2.83 -0.05
C PHE A 174 -0.48 2.87 1.20
N TRP A 175 -1.30 3.91 1.31
CA TRP A 175 -2.15 4.14 2.47
C TRP A 175 -3.62 4.23 2.06
N LEU A 176 -4.47 3.44 2.73
CA LEU A 176 -5.92 3.50 2.64
C LEU A 176 -6.49 3.85 4.01
N LEU A 177 -7.01 5.07 4.16
CA LEU A 177 -7.36 5.62 5.47
C LEU A 177 -8.84 5.97 5.57
N ARG A 178 -9.52 5.42 6.58
CA ARG A 178 -10.85 5.92 6.97
C ARG A 178 -10.68 7.15 7.85
N LEU A 179 -11.08 8.32 7.37
CA LEU A 179 -11.16 9.55 8.15
C LEU A 179 -12.36 9.47 9.10
N GLY A 180 -12.08 9.29 10.39
CA GLY A 180 -13.06 9.33 11.46
C GLY A 180 -13.51 10.76 11.81
N SER A 181 -14.55 10.87 12.62
CA SER A 181 -15.16 12.16 12.98
C SER A 181 -14.23 13.07 13.80
N SER A 182 -13.33 12.47 14.58
CA SER A 182 -12.36 13.17 15.43
C SER A 182 -11.02 13.46 14.75
N ASN A 183 -10.86 13.07 13.49
CA ASN A 183 -9.59 13.20 12.78
C ASN A 183 -9.50 14.51 11.98
N ARG A 184 -8.31 15.14 12.01
CA ARG A 184 -8.00 16.31 11.19
C ARG A 184 -7.27 15.86 9.94
N LEU A 185 -7.92 15.98 8.78
CA LEU A 185 -7.36 15.58 7.48
C LEU A 185 -5.95 16.15 7.25
N ASN A 186 -5.78 17.47 7.44
CA ASN A 186 -4.49 18.13 7.22
C ASN A 186 -3.36 17.56 8.07
N HIS A 187 -3.65 17.25 9.35
CA HIS A 187 -2.65 16.67 10.25
C HIS A 187 -2.20 15.27 9.81
N ILE A 188 -3.11 14.46 9.25
CA ILE A 188 -2.76 13.17 8.68
C ILE A 188 -1.93 13.35 7.40
N LEU A 189 -2.33 14.28 6.53
CA LEU A 189 -1.61 14.56 5.29
C LEU A 189 -0.18 15.06 5.55
N GLU A 190 0.02 15.96 6.52
CA GLU A 190 1.36 16.42 6.94
C GLU A 190 2.26 15.24 7.34
N LYS A 191 1.73 14.33 8.15
CA LYS A 191 2.44 13.13 8.59
C LYS A 191 2.81 12.21 7.43
N ILE A 192 1.88 11.98 6.50
CA ILE A 192 2.12 11.13 5.32
C ILE A 192 3.11 11.80 4.35
N ARG A 193 3.02 13.11 4.11
CA ARG A 193 3.98 13.86 3.27
C ARG A 193 5.41 13.71 3.79
N GLY A 194 5.59 13.72 5.11
CA GLY A 194 6.90 13.50 5.74
C GLY A 194 7.53 12.12 5.47
N LEU A 195 6.79 11.16 4.91
CA LEU A 195 7.36 9.88 4.49
C LEU A 195 8.20 9.99 3.22
N LYS A 196 8.00 11.03 2.40
CA LYS A 196 8.74 11.21 1.14
C LYS A 196 10.24 11.42 1.35
N GLU A 197 10.66 11.86 2.53
CA GLU A 197 12.06 11.96 2.95
C GLU A 197 12.76 10.59 3.06
N TYR A 198 11.99 9.51 3.26
CA TYR A 198 12.51 8.16 3.53
C TYR A 198 12.13 7.13 2.45
N ASN A 199 11.18 7.48 1.58
CA ASN A 199 10.56 6.58 0.62
C ASN A 199 10.71 7.12 -0.80
N ASN A 200 10.90 6.23 -1.76
CA ASN A 200 10.98 6.60 -3.17
C ASN A 200 9.63 7.06 -3.71
N GLY A 201 8.51 6.56 -3.15
CA GLY A 201 7.20 7.13 -3.41
C GLY A 201 6.16 6.77 -2.35
N VAL A 202 5.16 7.65 -2.23
CA VAL A 202 4.11 7.59 -1.22
C VAL A 202 2.78 7.88 -1.89
N SER A 203 1.82 6.98 -1.73
CA SER A 203 0.43 7.15 -2.17
C SER A 203 -0.50 7.06 -0.98
N ALA A 204 -1.50 7.94 -0.91
CA ALA A 204 -2.55 7.85 0.09
C ALA A 204 -3.91 8.22 -0.48
N ILE A 205 -4.89 7.36 -0.20
CA ILE A 205 -6.30 7.60 -0.47
C ILE A 205 -7.05 7.61 0.87
N ILE A 206 -7.87 8.64 1.05
CA ILE A 206 -8.60 8.87 2.29
C ILE A 206 -10.08 8.94 1.97
N TYR A 207 -10.89 8.20 2.71
CA TYR A 207 -12.34 8.19 2.57
C TYR A 207 -13.02 8.51 3.88
N THR A 208 -14.25 9.01 3.80
CA THR A 208 -15.09 9.27 4.98
C THR A 208 -16.53 8.83 4.73
N GLU A 209 -17.31 8.82 5.81
CA GLU A 209 -18.71 8.48 5.76
C GLU A 209 -19.57 9.63 5.23
N SER A 210 -20.57 9.27 4.43
CA SER A 210 -21.60 10.16 3.90
C SER A 210 -22.97 9.52 4.07
N ARG A 211 -24.05 10.28 3.81
CA ARG A 211 -25.43 9.76 3.91
C ARG A 211 -25.69 8.53 3.02
N ARG A 212 -25.00 8.40 1.89
CA ARG A 212 -25.23 7.35 0.88
C ARG A 212 -24.18 6.23 0.89
N GLY A 213 -23.18 6.32 1.76
CA GLY A 213 -22.06 5.38 1.79
C GLY A 213 -20.74 6.07 2.06
N TYR A 214 -19.63 5.44 1.67
CA TYR A 214 -18.32 6.07 1.76
C TYR A 214 -18.04 6.93 0.51
N ARG A 215 -17.25 7.98 0.71
CA ARG A 215 -16.75 8.85 -0.38
C ARG A 215 -15.28 9.17 -0.16
N TRP A 216 -14.53 9.35 -1.24
CA TRP A 216 -13.17 9.85 -1.20
C TRP A 216 -13.15 11.33 -0.74
N VAL A 217 -12.15 11.69 0.07
CA VAL A 217 -11.90 13.06 0.54
C VAL A 217 -10.49 13.54 0.20
N PHE A 218 -9.59 12.61 -0.15
CA PHE A 218 -8.26 12.90 -0.65
C PHE A 218 -7.77 11.71 -1.47
N MET A 219 -7.07 11.99 -2.58
CA MET A 219 -6.51 10.95 -3.45
C MET A 219 -5.10 11.26 -3.95
N LYS A 220 -4.72 12.54 -4.05
CA LYS A 220 -3.36 12.97 -4.40
C LYS A 220 -3.14 14.46 -4.13
N ASP A 221 -1.87 14.84 -4.08
CA ASP A 221 -1.38 16.21 -4.22
C ASP A 221 -0.02 16.20 -4.95
N ASN A 222 0.77 17.26 -4.81
CA ASN A 222 2.09 17.37 -5.43
C ASN A 222 3.19 16.49 -4.78
N ILE A 223 2.97 16.00 -3.56
CA ILE A 223 3.93 15.19 -2.80
C ILE A 223 3.44 13.75 -2.68
N ILE A 224 2.17 13.57 -2.34
CA ILE A 224 1.48 12.28 -2.25
C ILE A 224 0.91 11.96 -3.63
N ARG A 225 1.48 10.95 -4.27
CA ARG A 225 1.11 10.53 -5.62
C ARG A 225 -0.22 9.78 -5.61
N GLY A 226 -0.94 9.83 -6.74
CA GLY A 226 -2.08 8.96 -6.94
C GLY A 226 -1.66 7.48 -7.04
N VAL A 227 -2.59 6.56 -6.76
CA VAL A 227 -2.33 5.11 -6.83
C VAL A 227 -1.85 4.71 -8.25
N ASP A 228 -2.51 5.21 -9.29
CA ASP A 228 -2.13 4.94 -10.68
C ASP A 228 -0.72 5.43 -11.01
N GLU A 229 -0.42 6.68 -10.64
CA GLU A 229 0.89 7.29 -10.89
C GLU A 229 2.01 6.50 -10.21
N LEU A 230 1.79 6.01 -8.99
CA LEU A 230 2.80 5.28 -8.23
C LEU A 230 2.95 3.84 -8.68
N THR A 231 1.86 3.16 -9.03
CA THR A 231 1.91 1.79 -9.57
C THR A 231 2.56 1.74 -10.95
N GLN A 232 2.32 2.75 -11.79
CA GLN A 232 3.04 2.93 -13.05
C GLN A 232 4.54 3.18 -12.85
N GLU A 233 4.92 4.04 -11.89
CA GLU A 233 6.35 4.26 -11.56
C GLU A 233 7.03 2.94 -11.16
N ILE A 234 6.42 2.19 -10.24
CA ILE A 234 6.93 0.89 -9.81
C ILE A 234 7.08 -0.09 -10.97
N ALA A 235 6.06 -0.16 -11.85
CA ALA A 235 6.11 -1.00 -13.03
C ALA A 235 7.26 -0.61 -13.97
N GLN A 236 7.50 0.69 -14.17
CA GLN A 236 8.61 1.17 -14.98
C GLN A 236 9.96 0.82 -14.36
N GLU A 237 10.15 0.93 -13.04
CA GLU A 237 11.38 0.51 -12.37
C GLU A 237 11.66 -0.98 -12.58
N ILE A 238 10.63 -1.83 -12.43
CA ILE A 238 10.73 -3.27 -12.67
C ILE A 238 11.09 -3.53 -14.13
N ILE A 239 10.38 -2.94 -15.09
CA ILE A 239 10.62 -3.14 -16.51
C ILE A 239 12.01 -2.66 -16.91
N ARG A 240 12.47 -1.50 -16.43
CA ARG A 240 13.83 -1.01 -16.67
C ARG A 240 14.85 -2.00 -16.17
N SER A 241 14.68 -2.57 -14.97
CA SER A 241 15.59 -3.59 -14.44
C SER A 241 15.64 -4.87 -15.28
N ILE A 242 14.54 -5.19 -15.98
CA ILE A 242 14.47 -6.32 -16.92
C ILE A 242 15.15 -5.96 -18.25
N LYS A 243 14.88 -4.75 -18.78
CA LYS A 243 15.33 -4.24 -20.09
C LYS A 243 16.77 -3.74 -20.12
N SER A 244 17.35 -3.29 -19.00
CA SER A 244 18.73 -2.75 -18.92
C SER A 244 19.82 -3.81 -19.15
N ARG A 245 19.50 -4.87 -19.89
CA ARG A 245 20.41 -5.85 -20.44
C ARG A 245 20.87 -5.39 -21.84
N PRO A 246 22.17 -5.35 -22.12
CA PRO A 246 22.66 -5.93 -23.36
C PRO A 246 22.55 -7.46 -23.26
N TYR A 247 22.18 -8.11 -24.36
CA TYR A 247 22.35 -9.55 -24.52
C TYR A 247 23.82 -9.91 -24.26
N ILE A 248 24.09 -10.77 -23.28
CA ILE A 248 25.31 -11.57 -23.28
C ILE A 248 24.82 -13.00 -23.38
N ILE A 249 24.97 -13.53 -24.59
CA ILE A 249 24.81 -14.94 -24.98
C ILE A 249 25.98 -15.71 -24.37
#